data_AF-A0A1Y1VH35-F1
#
_entry.id   AF-A0A1Y1VH35-F1
#
_cell.length_a   1.000
_cell.length_b   1.000
_cell.length_c   1.000
_cell.angle_alpha   90.00
_cell.angle_beta   90.00
_cell.angle_gamma   90.00
#
_symmetry.space_group_name_H-M   'P 1'
#
loop_
_entity.id
_entity.type
_entity.pdbx_description
1 polymer ?
#
loop_
_entity_poly.entity_id
_entity_poly.type
_entity_poly.pdbx_seq_one_letter_code
_entity_poly.pdbx_strand_id
1 'polypeptide(L)'
;MPNKKRNRNNAISGQRIDDDLNVNLSKNAMRRNKRKNKKIENDTPREFLRILKYKEILENKKKAKQNKNKENPKKNTENELKIQKGESLSAFSKRVEDECRISILKAQTVDTKKKQKRKNYLINKKLKKMNKLKKDEGLSFEDLKDNVKFGEQAYEPPTINVVPKKRKSNNNNSSNENNTKTIDNNEKDNNENKKLSKPKLKTLSLIERKHIIDEREKVIANYRKIKQRKLQQYNPFEAEKDEFEYDPNDFL
;
A
#
# COMPACT_ATOMS: atom_id res chain seq x y z
N MET A 1 73.29 14.00 -0.03
CA MET A 1 72.08 13.44 0.63
C MET A 1 71.06 14.56 0.81
N PRO A 2 69.72 14.36 0.81
CA PRO A 2 68.91 13.20 0.39
C PRO A 2 67.69 13.56 -0.51
N ASN A 3 67.16 12.51 -1.14
CA ASN A 3 65.83 12.26 -1.71
C ASN A 3 64.70 13.31 -1.54
N LYS A 4 64.14 13.75 -2.68
CA LYS A 4 62.73 14.20 -2.75
C LYS A 4 61.85 13.15 -3.43
N LYS A 5 60.80 12.81 -2.68
CA LYS A 5 59.81 11.77 -2.91
C LYS A 5 58.79 12.18 -3.97
N ARG A 6 58.41 11.19 -4.79
CA ARG A 6 57.06 10.85 -5.29
C ARG A 6 56.03 11.99 -5.31
N ASN A 7 55.51 12.30 -6.50
CA ASN A 7 54.12 12.71 -6.62
C ASN A 7 53.34 11.84 -7.60
N ARG A 8 52.13 11.51 -7.17
CA ARG A 8 51.17 10.57 -7.74
C ARG A 8 50.54 11.18 -8.99
N ASN A 9 50.22 10.34 -9.97
CA ASN A 9 48.98 10.38 -10.74
C ASN A 9 48.87 9.06 -11.51
N ASN A 10 48.37 8.03 -10.83
CA ASN A 10 47.84 6.85 -11.49
C ASN A 10 46.58 7.27 -12.24
N ALA A 11 46.63 7.10 -13.56
CA ALA A 11 45.47 7.00 -14.41
C ALA A 11 44.53 5.92 -13.86
N ILE A 12 43.39 6.34 -13.33
CA ILE A 12 42.25 5.44 -13.14
C ILE A 12 41.41 5.57 -14.40
N SER A 13 41.56 4.53 -15.20
CA SER A 13 40.71 4.16 -16.32
C SER A 13 39.24 4.36 -15.98
N GLY A 14 38.56 5.16 -16.81
CA GLY A 14 37.10 5.20 -16.86
C GLY A 14 36.58 3.82 -17.27
N GLN A 15 36.27 2.99 -16.29
CA GLN A 15 35.47 1.80 -16.50
C GLN A 15 34.00 2.23 -16.59
N ARG A 16 33.49 2.03 -17.81
CA ARG A 16 32.09 2.11 -18.24
C ARG A 16 31.20 1.32 -17.28
N ILE A 17 30.15 1.96 -16.75
CA ILE A 17 29.10 1.32 -15.95
C ILE A 17 27.78 1.42 -16.73
N ASP A 18 27.74 0.96 -17.98
CA ASP A 18 26.52 1.05 -18.80
C ASP A 18 26.06 -0.27 -19.46
N ASP A 19 26.70 -1.42 -19.19
CA ASP A 19 26.36 -2.67 -19.91
C ASP A 19 25.46 -3.66 -19.14
N ASP A 20 25.18 -3.45 -17.84
CA ASP A 20 24.47 -4.45 -17.03
C ASP A 20 22.94 -4.27 -16.90
N LEU A 21 22.37 -3.18 -17.44
CA LEU A 21 20.91 -2.96 -17.40
C LEU A 21 20.16 -3.53 -18.60
N ASN A 22 20.83 -4.03 -19.64
CA ASN A 22 20.16 -4.44 -20.89
C ASN A 22 20.04 -5.97 -21.12
N VAL A 23 20.57 -6.81 -20.22
CA VAL A 23 20.54 -8.28 -20.41
C VAL A 23 19.22 -8.93 -19.93
N ASN A 24 18.38 -8.21 -19.18
CA ASN A 24 17.15 -8.77 -18.60
C ASN A 24 15.86 -8.50 -19.41
N LEU A 25 15.90 -7.66 -20.45
CA LEU A 25 14.75 -7.50 -21.36
C LEU A 25 14.71 -8.57 -22.47
N SER A 26 15.86 -9.04 -22.98
CA SER A 26 15.90 -9.99 -24.10
C SER A 26 15.45 -11.41 -23.71
N LYS A 27 15.75 -11.87 -22.49
CA LYS A 27 15.33 -13.20 -21.99
C LYS A 27 13.81 -13.33 -21.80
N ASN A 28 13.12 -12.22 -21.52
CA ASN A 28 11.66 -12.20 -21.39
C ASN A 28 10.95 -12.10 -22.74
N ALA A 29 11.56 -11.45 -23.75
CA ALA A 29 11.04 -11.44 -25.11
C ALA A 29 11.14 -12.82 -25.79
N MET A 30 12.26 -13.54 -25.59
CA MET A 30 12.45 -14.88 -26.15
C MET A 30 11.47 -15.93 -25.57
N ARG A 31 11.03 -15.76 -24.31
CA ARG A 31 10.02 -16.64 -23.68
C ARG A 31 8.59 -16.41 -24.17
N ARG A 32 8.28 -15.24 -24.76
CA ARG A 32 6.94 -14.95 -25.29
C ARG A 32 6.70 -15.55 -26.68
N ASN A 33 7.76 -15.83 -27.45
CA ASN A 33 7.63 -16.34 -28.82
C ASN A 33 7.53 -17.88 -28.93
N LYS A 34 7.80 -18.64 -27.86
CA LYS A 34 7.69 -20.12 -27.87
C LYS A 34 6.30 -20.67 -27.53
N ARG A 35 5.27 -19.82 -27.41
CA ARG A 35 3.88 -20.20 -27.10
C ARG A 35 2.93 -20.08 -28.29
N LYS A 36 3.46 -19.98 -29.51
CA LYS A 36 2.64 -20.10 -30.72
C LYS A 36 2.91 -21.46 -31.36
N ASN A 37 1.86 -22.30 -31.33
CA ASN A 37 1.60 -23.40 -32.26
C ASN A 37 2.39 -24.70 -32.08
N LYS A 38 1.95 -25.51 -31.11
CA LYS A 38 1.65 -26.92 -31.37
C LYS A 38 0.19 -27.10 -30.97
N LYS A 39 -0.73 -26.98 -31.93
CA LYS A 39 -2.08 -27.55 -31.79
C LYS A 39 -1.87 -29.05 -31.80
N ILE A 40 -1.63 -29.63 -30.63
CA ILE A 40 -1.70 -31.08 -30.48
C ILE A 40 -3.19 -31.36 -30.57
N GLU A 41 -3.60 -31.96 -31.69
CA GLU A 41 -4.94 -32.53 -31.90
C GLU A 41 -5.10 -33.70 -30.93
N ASN A 42 -5.27 -33.36 -29.66
CA ASN A 42 -5.75 -34.29 -28.68
C ASN A 42 -7.27 -34.17 -28.72
N ASP A 43 -7.94 -35.22 -29.19
CA ASP A 43 -9.40 -35.41 -29.17
C ASP A 43 -9.98 -35.49 -27.74
N THR A 44 -9.24 -34.97 -26.75
CA THR A 44 -9.67 -34.89 -25.36
C THR A 44 -10.30 -33.53 -25.10
N PRO A 45 -11.53 -33.51 -24.54
CA PRO A 45 -12.19 -32.27 -24.16
C PRO A 45 -11.30 -31.36 -23.32
N ARG A 46 -11.37 -30.06 -23.58
CA ARG A 46 -10.53 -29.05 -22.92
C ARG A 46 -10.62 -29.09 -21.39
N GLU A 47 -11.79 -29.43 -20.86
CA GLU A 47 -12.00 -29.60 -19.41
C GLU A 47 -11.27 -30.83 -18.86
N PHE A 48 -11.24 -31.93 -19.61
CA PHE A 48 -10.48 -33.12 -19.23
C PHE A 48 -8.97 -32.84 -19.15
N LEU A 49 -8.42 -32.10 -20.14
CA LEU A 49 -7.02 -31.65 -20.10
C LEU A 49 -6.74 -30.72 -18.90
N ARG A 50 -7.71 -29.90 -18.49
CA ARG A 50 -7.60 -29.05 -17.29
C ARG A 50 -7.52 -29.90 -16.02
N ILE A 51 -8.36 -30.92 -15.91
CA ILE A 51 -8.37 -31.86 -14.77
C ILE A 51 -7.07 -32.65 -14.70
N LEU A 52 -6.57 -33.17 -15.82
CA LEU A 52 -5.29 -33.90 -15.87
C LEU A 52 -4.12 -33.01 -15.42
N LYS A 53 -4.03 -31.78 -15.93
CA LYS A 53 -3.01 -30.81 -15.47
C LYS A 53 -3.13 -30.52 -13.98
N TYR A 54 -4.35 -30.43 -13.45
CA TYR A 54 -4.55 -30.19 -12.03
C TYR A 54 -4.08 -31.38 -11.18
N LYS A 55 -4.38 -32.62 -11.61
CA LYS A 55 -3.88 -33.85 -10.98
C LYS A 55 -2.35 -33.91 -10.99
N GLU A 56 -1.72 -33.62 -12.13
CA GLU A 56 -0.27 -33.59 -12.28
C GLU A 56 0.39 -32.56 -11.34
N ILE A 57 -0.18 -31.35 -11.26
CA ILE A 57 0.29 -30.32 -10.32
C ILE A 57 0.15 -30.76 -8.86
N LEU A 58 -0.94 -31.46 -8.51
CA LEU A 58 -1.16 -31.98 -7.16
C LEU A 58 -0.16 -33.08 -6.80
N GLU A 59 0.10 -34.02 -7.72
CA GLU A 59 1.09 -35.08 -7.52
C GLU A 59 2.49 -34.52 -7.37
N ASN A 60 2.88 -33.56 -8.21
CA ASN A 60 4.17 -32.89 -8.12
C ASN A 60 4.32 -32.13 -6.79
N LYS A 61 3.24 -31.53 -6.26
CA LYS A 61 3.24 -30.92 -4.92
C LYS A 61 3.38 -31.96 -3.80
N LYS A 62 2.74 -33.13 -3.92
CA LYS A 62 2.87 -34.23 -2.95
C LYS A 62 4.30 -34.79 -2.94
N LYS A 63 4.87 -35.07 -4.12
CA LYS A 63 6.26 -35.52 -4.29
C LYS A 63 7.27 -34.48 -3.77
N ALA A 64 7.06 -33.19 -4.05
CA ALA A 64 7.93 -32.13 -3.53
C ALA A 64 7.84 -31.97 -2.00
N LYS A 65 6.70 -32.25 -1.37
CA LYS A 65 6.58 -32.29 0.10
C LYS A 65 7.29 -33.50 0.70
N GLN A 66 7.19 -34.66 0.07
CA GLN A 66 7.86 -35.88 0.51
C GLN A 66 9.40 -35.78 0.36
N ASN A 67 9.91 -35.19 -0.73
CA ASN A 67 11.34 -35.00 -0.93
C ASN A 67 11.92 -33.93 0.02
N LYS A 68 11.17 -32.87 0.34
CA LYS A 68 11.59 -31.88 1.35
C LYS A 68 11.71 -32.44 2.77
N ASN A 69 10.99 -33.53 3.07
CA ASN A 69 11.15 -34.24 4.35
C ASN A 69 12.36 -35.20 4.37
N LYS A 70 12.95 -35.51 3.21
CA LYS A 70 14.12 -36.42 3.12
C LYS A 70 15.47 -35.70 2.99
N GLU A 71 15.48 -34.41 2.66
CA GLU A 71 16.72 -33.64 2.39
C GLU A 71 17.08 -32.59 3.46
N ASN A 72 16.51 -32.66 4.67
CA ASN A 72 17.05 -31.93 5.81
C ASN A 72 17.80 -32.90 6.74
N PRO A 73 19.10 -33.16 6.49
CA PRO A 73 19.94 -33.75 7.53
C PRO A 73 20.08 -32.70 8.65
N LYS A 74 19.57 -33.06 9.83
CA LYS A 74 19.96 -32.55 11.16
C LYS A 74 20.45 -31.10 11.16
N LYS A 75 19.53 -30.14 11.23
CA LYS A 75 19.88 -28.83 11.79
C LYS A 75 19.52 -28.82 13.26
N ASN A 76 20.60 -28.89 14.03
CA ASN A 76 20.75 -28.57 15.44
C ASN A 76 20.31 -29.69 16.37
N THR A 77 21.31 -30.20 17.09
CA THR A 77 21.25 -30.46 18.52
C THR A 77 20.42 -29.36 19.19
N GLU A 78 19.10 -29.50 19.22
CA GLU A 78 18.32 -28.96 20.33
C GLU A 78 18.99 -29.58 21.55
N ASN A 79 19.60 -28.73 22.39
CA ASN A 79 20.12 -29.14 23.67
C ASN A 79 19.01 -29.98 24.31
N GLU A 80 19.18 -31.29 24.42
CA GLU A 80 18.19 -32.11 25.08
C GLU A 80 18.04 -31.49 26.47
N LEU A 81 16.86 -30.92 26.76
CA LEU A 81 16.53 -30.27 28.02
C LEU A 81 16.51 -31.35 29.11
N LYS A 82 17.72 -31.78 29.48
CA LYS A 82 18.02 -32.70 30.56
C LYS A 82 18.52 -31.86 31.72
N ILE A 83 18.16 -32.31 32.91
CA ILE A 83 18.65 -31.73 34.16
C ILE A 83 20.17 -31.94 34.19
N GLN A 84 20.93 -30.87 34.39
CA GLN A 84 22.37 -30.94 34.48
C GLN A 84 22.79 -31.49 35.85
N LYS A 85 23.97 -32.12 35.94
CA LYS A 85 24.49 -32.62 37.22
C LYS A 85 24.66 -31.45 38.19
N GLY A 86 23.98 -31.50 39.34
CA GLY A 86 24.02 -30.45 40.36
C GLY A 86 23.02 -29.31 40.18
N GLU A 87 22.17 -29.35 39.15
CA GLU A 87 21.11 -28.36 38.96
C GLU A 87 19.87 -28.72 39.80
N SER A 88 19.26 -27.72 40.44
CA SER A 88 17.98 -27.92 41.13
C SER A 88 16.83 -27.98 40.13
N LEU A 89 15.73 -28.64 40.50
CA LEU A 89 14.54 -28.73 39.64
C LEU A 89 14.00 -27.33 39.27
N SER A 90 14.10 -26.36 40.19
CA SER A 90 13.69 -24.97 39.95
C SER A 90 14.56 -24.29 38.89
N ALA A 91 15.88 -24.47 38.93
CA ALA A 91 16.80 -23.91 37.93
C ALA A 91 16.55 -24.54 36.55
N PHE A 92 16.28 -25.84 36.50
CA PHE A 92 15.89 -26.53 35.28
C PHE A 92 14.60 -25.95 34.68
N SER A 93 13.54 -25.78 35.48
CA SER A 93 12.28 -25.20 35.02
C SER A 93 12.47 -23.79 34.45
N LYS A 94 13.26 -22.94 35.11
CA LYS A 94 13.57 -21.58 34.61
C LYS A 94 14.28 -21.63 33.26
N ARG A 95 15.24 -22.53 33.09
CA ARG A 95 15.97 -22.71 31.83
C ARG A 95 15.05 -23.16 30.69
N VAL A 96 14.12 -24.08 30.97
CA VAL A 96 13.10 -24.51 30.00
C VAL A 96 12.20 -23.34 29.60
N GLU A 97 11.75 -22.53 30.57
CA GLU A 97 10.94 -21.34 30.31
C GLU A 97 11.67 -20.30 29.46
N ASP A 98 12.95 -20.04 29.75
CA ASP A 98 13.77 -19.11 29.00
C ASP A 98 14.00 -19.56 27.55
N GLU A 99 14.27 -20.86 27.34
CA GLU A 99 14.37 -21.41 25.98
C GLU A 99 13.04 -21.31 25.22
N CYS A 100 11.92 -21.59 25.90
CA CYS A 100 10.59 -21.42 25.34
C CYS A 100 10.34 -19.95 24.95
N ARG A 101 10.69 -19.00 25.82
CA ARG A 101 10.58 -17.55 25.54
C ARG A 101 11.43 -17.15 24.34
N ILE A 102 12.68 -17.61 24.27
CA ILE A 102 13.57 -17.36 23.13
C ILE A 102 12.97 -17.93 21.84
N SER A 103 12.36 -19.12 21.88
CA SER A 103 11.71 -19.73 20.71
C SER A 103 10.53 -18.89 20.22
N ILE A 104 9.70 -18.38 21.14
CA ILE A 104 8.56 -17.50 20.83
C ILE A 104 9.04 -16.19 20.23
N LEU A 105 10.06 -15.55 20.83
CA LEU A 105 10.63 -14.31 20.31
C LEU A 105 11.26 -14.50 18.93
N LYS A 106 11.97 -15.61 18.70
CA LYS A 106 12.47 -15.98 17.36
C LYS A 106 11.31 -16.14 16.37
N ALA A 107 10.25 -16.85 16.72
CA ALA A 107 9.08 -17.01 15.85
C ALA A 107 8.38 -15.67 15.53
N GLN A 108 8.31 -14.75 16.48
CA GLN A 108 7.72 -13.42 16.30
C GLN A 108 8.60 -12.47 15.44
N THR A 109 9.92 -12.59 15.58
CA THR A 109 10.90 -11.73 14.87
C THR A 109 11.20 -12.20 13.45
N VAL A 110 10.89 -13.45 13.09
CA VAL A 110 11.00 -13.94 11.71
C VAL A 110 10.08 -13.11 10.81
N ASP A 111 10.68 -12.13 10.15
CA ASP A 111 10.01 -11.25 9.21
C ASP A 111 9.62 -12.09 7.99
N THR A 112 8.38 -12.59 8.00
CA THR A 112 7.84 -13.32 6.85
C THR A 112 7.94 -12.47 5.59
N LYS A 113 8.11 -13.12 4.42
CA LYS A 113 8.11 -12.43 3.11
C LYS A 113 6.89 -11.50 2.95
N LYS A 114 5.75 -11.84 3.56
CA LYS A 114 4.52 -11.02 3.59
C LYS A 114 4.69 -9.75 4.43
N LYS A 115 5.29 -9.85 5.62
CA LYS A 115 5.61 -8.72 6.51
C LYS A 115 6.62 -7.76 5.86
N GLN A 116 7.67 -8.28 5.22
CA GLN A 116 8.63 -7.47 4.46
C GLN A 116 7.98 -6.74 3.28
N LYS A 117 7.16 -7.44 2.47
CA LYS A 117 6.40 -6.80 1.38
C LYS A 117 5.48 -5.68 1.88
N ARG A 118 4.80 -5.89 3.02
CA ARG A 118 3.96 -4.86 3.64
C ARG A 118 4.77 -3.65 4.10
N LYS A 119 5.93 -3.84 4.72
CA LYS A 119 6.85 -2.76 5.09
C LYS A 119 7.29 -1.97 3.85
N ASN A 120 7.77 -2.65 2.80
CA ASN A 120 8.21 -2.01 1.56
C ASN A 120 7.07 -1.25 0.86
N TYR A 121 5.85 -1.80 0.85
CA TYR A 121 4.68 -1.11 0.33
C TYR A 121 4.39 0.19 1.09
N LEU A 122 4.47 0.19 2.42
CA LEU A 122 4.26 1.39 3.23
C LEU A 122 5.35 2.45 2.99
N ILE A 123 6.60 2.04 2.88
CA ILE A 123 7.73 2.93 2.54
C ILE A 123 7.51 3.55 1.16
N ASN A 124 7.23 2.75 0.14
CA ASN A 124 6.96 3.22 -1.21
C ASN A 124 5.73 4.14 -1.26
N LYS A 125 4.70 3.87 -0.47
CA LYS A 125 3.51 4.74 -0.36
C LYS A 125 3.87 6.10 0.25
N LYS A 126 4.73 6.15 1.27
CA LYS A 126 5.23 7.42 1.85
C LYS A 126 6.10 8.19 0.86
N LEU A 127 7.05 7.52 0.20
CA LEU A 127 7.90 8.14 -0.82
C LEU A 127 7.08 8.74 -1.98
N LYS A 128 6.07 8.01 -2.47
CA LYS A 128 5.16 8.51 -3.51
C LYS A 128 4.37 9.74 -3.07
N LYS A 129 4.01 9.86 -1.78
CA LYS A 129 3.34 11.07 -1.26
C LYS A 129 4.30 12.25 -1.22
N MET A 130 5.51 12.06 -0.69
CA MET A 130 6.54 13.10 -0.65
C MET A 130 6.91 13.59 -2.05
N ASN A 131 7.05 12.69 -3.02
CA ASN A 131 7.36 13.07 -4.41
C ASN A 131 6.20 13.78 -5.13
N LYS A 132 4.96 13.63 -4.67
CA LYS A 132 3.83 14.41 -5.20
C LYS A 132 3.86 15.83 -4.66
N LEU A 133 4.04 15.97 -3.34
CA LEU A 133 4.20 17.28 -2.69
C LEU A 133 5.35 18.07 -3.32
N LYS A 134 6.51 17.46 -3.53
CA LYS A 134 7.64 18.10 -4.24
C LYS A 134 7.38 18.50 -5.69
N LYS A 135 6.44 17.82 -6.39
CA LYS A 135 6.03 18.21 -7.75
C LYS A 135 5.06 19.38 -7.71
N ASP A 136 4.20 19.41 -6.71
CA ASP A 136 3.24 20.48 -6.51
C ASP A 136 3.90 21.75 -5.91
N GLU A 137 5.07 21.61 -5.29
CA GLU A 137 5.95 22.71 -4.82
C GLU A 137 6.67 23.47 -5.95
N GLY A 138 6.50 23.06 -7.21
CA GLY A 138 7.26 23.61 -8.35
C GLY A 138 6.78 24.96 -8.90
N LEU A 139 5.67 25.51 -8.41
CA LEU A 139 5.18 26.84 -8.78
C LEU A 139 4.79 27.55 -7.49
N SER A 140 5.68 28.39 -6.98
CA SER A 140 5.34 29.23 -5.84
C SER A 140 4.22 30.19 -6.26
N PHE A 141 3.37 30.61 -5.31
CA PHE A 141 2.30 31.57 -5.62
C PHE A 141 2.85 32.90 -6.16
N GLU A 142 4.13 33.17 -5.92
CA GLU A 142 4.87 34.33 -6.41
C GLU A 142 5.23 34.20 -7.90
N ASP A 143 5.52 32.99 -8.40
CA ASP A 143 5.79 32.73 -9.83
C ASP A 143 4.51 32.79 -10.70
N LEU A 144 3.32 32.80 -10.06
CA LEU A 144 2.02 32.84 -10.71
C LEU A 144 1.40 34.25 -10.77
N LYS A 145 2.10 35.28 -10.26
CA LYS A 145 1.64 36.68 -10.32
C LYS A 145 2.12 37.33 -11.60
N ASP A 146 1.19 37.83 -12.41
CA ASP A 146 1.52 38.73 -13.52
C ASP A 146 1.89 40.11 -12.98
N ASN A 147 3.12 40.56 -13.23
CA ASN A 147 3.58 41.89 -12.88
C ASN A 147 3.05 42.93 -13.87
N VAL A 148 1.74 43.17 -13.87
CA VAL A 148 1.09 44.18 -14.74
C VAL A 148 1.20 45.57 -14.08
N LYS A 149 1.69 46.56 -14.83
CA LYS A 149 1.80 47.95 -14.34
C LYS A 149 0.46 48.68 -14.44
N PHE A 150 0.22 49.64 -13.54
CA PHE A 150 -0.96 50.50 -13.60
C PHE A 150 -0.99 51.26 -14.93
N GLY A 151 -2.05 51.05 -15.72
CA GLY A 151 -2.24 51.63 -17.06
C GLY A 151 -2.02 50.65 -18.22
N GLU A 152 -1.50 49.46 -17.95
CA GLU A 152 -1.41 48.38 -18.94
C GLU A 152 -2.67 47.51 -18.88
N GLN A 153 -3.36 47.35 -20.02
CA GLN A 153 -4.54 46.49 -20.09
C GLN A 153 -4.07 45.03 -20.14
N ALA A 154 -4.40 44.26 -19.10
CA ALA A 154 -4.08 42.84 -19.06
C ALA A 154 -4.71 42.10 -20.25
N TYR A 155 -4.00 41.11 -20.79
CA TYR A 155 -4.53 40.25 -21.85
C TYR A 155 -5.82 39.57 -21.38
N GLU A 156 -6.82 39.51 -22.27
CA GLU A 156 -8.05 38.77 -22.01
C GLU A 156 -7.70 37.31 -21.69
N PRO A 157 -8.35 36.70 -20.66
CA PRO A 157 -8.13 35.29 -20.38
C PRO A 157 -8.42 34.43 -21.61
N PRO A 158 -7.66 33.35 -21.84
CA PRO A 158 -7.87 32.50 -23.00
C PRO A 158 -9.31 31.96 -23.02
N THR A 159 -10.02 32.24 -24.10
CA THR A 159 -11.38 31.74 -24.30
C THR A 159 -11.33 30.26 -24.72
N ILE A 160 -12.01 29.41 -23.94
CA ILE A 160 -12.09 27.98 -24.22
C ILE A 160 -13.10 27.76 -25.36
N ASN A 161 -12.63 27.88 -26.60
CA ASN A 161 -13.39 27.53 -27.80
C ASN A 161 -13.38 26.02 -28.04
N VAL A 162 -13.87 25.24 -27.07
CA VAL A 162 -14.00 23.79 -27.26
C VAL A 162 -15.25 23.53 -28.10
N VAL A 163 -15.02 23.22 -29.38
CA VAL A 163 -16.06 22.72 -30.27
C VAL A 163 -16.64 21.44 -29.65
N PRO A 164 -17.96 21.38 -29.36
CA PRO A 164 -18.55 20.21 -28.76
C PRO A 164 -18.33 18.99 -29.67
N LYS A 165 -17.79 17.92 -29.08
CA LYS A 165 -17.52 16.67 -29.80
C LYS A 165 -18.83 16.13 -30.37
N LYS A 166 -18.96 16.10 -31.71
CA LYS A 166 -20.09 15.47 -32.41
C LYS A 166 -20.24 14.04 -31.89
N ARG A 167 -21.31 13.78 -31.15
CA ARG A 167 -21.73 12.41 -30.82
C ARG A 167 -22.18 11.78 -32.13
N LYS A 168 -21.61 10.63 -32.49
CA LYS A 168 -22.16 9.81 -33.57
C LYS A 168 -23.57 9.42 -33.13
N SER A 169 -24.58 10.13 -33.65
CA SER A 169 -25.95 9.65 -33.61
C SER A 169 -25.95 8.36 -34.43
N ASN A 170 -26.11 7.22 -33.76
CA ASN A 170 -26.52 6.02 -34.46
C ASN A 170 -27.87 6.36 -35.09
N ASN A 171 -27.86 6.55 -36.41
CA ASN A 171 -29.06 6.63 -37.22
C ASN A 171 -29.80 5.30 -37.09
N ASN A 172 -30.67 5.22 -36.09
CA ASN A 172 -31.87 4.42 -36.17
C ASN A 172 -33.02 5.41 -36.02
N ASN A 173 -33.71 5.61 -37.13
CA ASN A 173 -34.88 6.47 -37.29
C ASN A 173 -35.89 6.28 -36.15
N SER A 174 -36.34 7.38 -35.54
CA SER A 174 -37.77 7.72 -35.47
C SER A 174 -38.00 8.99 -34.67
N SER A 175 -38.66 9.93 -35.33
CA SER A 175 -39.54 10.93 -34.77
C SER A 175 -40.43 10.36 -33.65
N ASN A 176 -40.38 10.94 -32.46
CA ASN A 176 -41.52 11.66 -31.89
C ASN A 176 -41.26 12.09 -30.45
N GLU A 177 -41.74 13.29 -30.18
CA GLU A 177 -41.94 13.90 -28.89
C GLU A 177 -42.79 13.00 -27.99
N ASN A 178 -42.35 12.79 -26.75
CA ASN A 178 -43.06 13.23 -25.54
C ASN A 178 -42.63 12.45 -24.29
N ASN A 179 -42.44 13.26 -23.26
CA ASN A 179 -42.26 12.94 -21.86
C ASN A 179 -43.04 11.71 -21.37
N THR A 180 -42.30 10.84 -20.67
CA THR A 180 -42.57 10.29 -19.32
C THR A 180 -42.12 8.83 -19.29
N LYS A 181 -41.09 8.55 -18.47
CA LYS A 181 -40.87 7.25 -17.81
C LYS A 181 -39.66 7.33 -16.87
N THR A 182 -39.99 7.33 -15.58
CA THR A 182 -39.42 6.42 -14.58
C THR A 182 -38.11 5.74 -14.97
N ILE A 183 -36.99 6.23 -14.42
CA ILE A 183 -35.72 5.51 -14.48
C ILE A 183 -35.66 4.60 -13.25
N ASP A 184 -36.26 3.43 -13.42
CA ASP A 184 -35.90 2.26 -12.64
C ASP A 184 -34.64 1.60 -13.21
N ASN A 185 -33.92 0.98 -12.29
CA ASN A 185 -32.61 0.37 -12.49
C ASN A 185 -32.66 -0.82 -13.47
N ASN A 186 -31.77 -0.83 -14.46
CA ASN A 186 -30.86 -1.94 -14.78
C ASN A 186 -30.42 -1.87 -16.25
N GLU A 187 -29.27 -1.25 -16.51
CA GLU A 187 -28.41 -1.72 -17.60
C GLU A 187 -26.97 -1.80 -17.10
N LYS A 188 -26.55 -3.05 -16.90
CA LYS A 188 -25.15 -3.45 -16.98
C LYS A 188 -24.71 -3.14 -18.40
N ASP A 189 -23.73 -2.25 -18.57
CA ASP A 189 -22.60 -2.55 -19.44
C ASP A 189 -21.41 -1.60 -19.26
N ASN A 190 -20.26 -2.26 -19.04
CA ASN A 190 -18.91 -1.93 -19.50
C ASN A 190 -18.47 -0.47 -19.50
N ASN A 191 -17.83 -0.05 -18.40
CA ASN A 191 -16.75 0.94 -18.46
C ASN A 191 -15.79 0.78 -17.27
N GLU A 192 -14.55 0.39 -17.57
CA GLU A 192 -13.45 0.06 -16.63
C GLU A 192 -12.91 1.24 -15.79
N ASN A 193 -13.65 2.34 -15.62
CA ASN A 193 -13.21 3.50 -14.84
C ASN A 193 -14.31 4.12 -13.96
N LYS A 194 -15.30 3.33 -13.49
CA LYS A 194 -16.19 3.81 -12.42
C LYS A 194 -15.50 3.65 -11.08
N LYS A 195 -15.12 4.79 -10.47
CA LYS A 195 -14.88 4.92 -9.03
C LYS A 195 -15.99 4.11 -8.33
N LEU A 196 -15.62 3.02 -7.65
CA LEU A 196 -16.57 2.19 -6.91
C LEU A 196 -17.43 3.12 -6.04
N SER A 197 -18.69 3.28 -6.43
CA SER A 197 -19.66 4.07 -5.66
C SER A 197 -19.76 3.41 -4.30
N LYS A 198 -19.32 4.13 -3.25
CA LYS A 198 -19.38 3.57 -1.91
C LYS A 198 -20.86 3.33 -1.58
N PRO A 199 -21.21 2.14 -1.06
CA PRO A 199 -22.58 1.85 -0.68
C PRO A 199 -23.09 2.90 0.32
N LYS A 200 -24.35 3.31 0.16
CA LYS A 200 -24.99 4.27 1.07
C LYS A 200 -25.08 3.63 2.46
N LEU A 201 -24.93 4.40 3.54
CA LEU A 201 -24.96 3.85 4.91
C LEU A 201 -26.21 2.99 5.19
N LYS A 202 -27.35 3.36 4.61
CA LYS A 202 -28.63 2.66 4.74
C LYS A 202 -28.64 1.26 4.10
N THR A 203 -27.78 1.01 3.10
CA THR A 203 -27.73 -0.27 2.36
C THR A 203 -26.76 -1.28 2.98
N LEU A 204 -26.07 -0.94 4.06
CA LEU A 204 -25.09 -1.80 4.74
C LEU A 204 -25.75 -2.73 5.78
N SER A 205 -25.06 -3.80 6.15
CA SER A 205 -25.49 -4.67 7.26
C SER A 205 -25.60 -3.87 8.58
N LEU A 206 -26.45 -4.31 9.51
CA LEU A 206 -26.61 -3.66 10.82
C LEU A 206 -25.29 -3.59 11.60
N ILE A 207 -24.50 -4.66 11.55
CA ILE A 207 -23.19 -4.74 12.22
C ILE A 207 -22.20 -3.75 11.60
N GLU A 208 -22.15 -3.68 10.27
CA GLU A 208 -21.27 -2.76 9.55
C GLU A 208 -21.68 -1.30 9.77
N ARG A 209 -22.98 -1.02 9.82
CA ARG A 209 -23.51 0.31 10.19
C ARG A 209 -23.05 0.72 11.57
N LYS A 210 -23.21 -0.15 12.56
CA LYS A 210 -22.76 0.11 13.94
C LYS A 210 -21.26 0.42 13.97
N HIS A 211 -20.44 -0.41 13.32
CA HIS A 211 -19.00 -0.19 13.26
C HIS A 211 -18.62 1.17 12.64
N ILE A 212 -19.26 1.55 11.53
CA ILE A 212 -19.00 2.86 10.88
C ILE A 212 -19.43 4.03 11.77
N ILE A 213 -20.52 3.88 12.53
CA ILE A 213 -20.99 4.90 13.48
C ILE A 213 -19.99 5.02 14.64
N ASP A 214 -19.59 3.91 15.26
CA ASP A 214 -18.61 3.88 16.35
C ASP A 214 -17.27 4.53 15.93
N GLU A 215 -16.80 4.23 14.71
CA GLU A 215 -15.59 4.86 14.16
C GLU A 215 -15.75 6.36 13.96
N ARG A 216 -16.92 6.82 13.47
CA ARG A 216 -17.20 8.25 13.31
C ARG A 216 -17.22 8.97 14.64
N GLU A 217 -17.89 8.42 15.64
CA GLU A 217 -17.96 8.98 16.99
C GLU A 217 -16.57 9.09 17.61
N LYS A 218 -15.74 8.05 17.47
CA LYS A 218 -14.34 8.06 17.94
C LYS A 218 -13.51 9.16 17.29
N VAL A 219 -13.65 9.36 15.97
CA VAL A 219 -12.95 10.43 15.23
C VAL A 219 -13.43 11.80 15.66
N ILE A 220 -14.74 12.00 15.81
CA ILE A 220 -15.33 13.26 16.28
C ILE A 220 -14.86 13.58 17.70
N ALA A 221 -14.90 12.61 18.61
CA ALA A 221 -14.42 12.79 19.98
C ALA A 221 -12.95 13.19 20.04
N ASN A 222 -12.10 12.55 19.22
CA ASN A 222 -10.69 12.90 19.14
C ASN A 222 -10.48 14.32 18.57
N TYR A 223 -11.22 14.67 17.51
CA TYR A 223 -11.18 16.01 16.94
C TYR A 223 -11.60 17.08 17.96
N ARG A 224 -12.67 16.84 18.74
CA ARG A 224 -13.11 17.73 19.83
C ARG A 224 -12.03 17.91 20.90
N LYS A 225 -11.39 16.82 21.34
CA LYS A 225 -10.26 16.88 22.29
C LYS A 225 -9.09 17.71 21.75
N ILE A 226 -8.71 17.51 20.50
CA ILE A 226 -7.65 18.29 19.85
C ILE A 226 -8.04 19.76 19.78
N LYS A 227 -9.29 20.06 19.42
CA LYS A 227 -9.80 21.44 19.31
C LYS A 227 -9.82 22.15 20.67
N GLN A 228 -10.27 21.46 21.73
CA GLN A 228 -10.23 21.98 23.11
C GLN A 228 -8.80 22.31 23.56
N ARG A 229 -7.85 21.40 23.34
CA ARG A 229 -6.43 21.66 23.65
C ARG A 229 -5.88 22.86 22.91
N LYS A 230 -6.21 23.01 21.63
CA LYS A 230 -5.78 24.17 20.83
C LYS A 230 -6.39 25.48 21.35
N LEU A 231 -7.64 25.44 21.84
CA LEU A 231 -8.29 26.61 22.41
C LEU A 231 -7.64 27.03 23.73
N GLN A 232 -7.33 26.08 24.61
CA GLN A 232 -6.58 26.32 25.86
C GLN A 232 -5.18 26.88 25.61
N GLN A 233 -4.53 26.48 24.51
CA GLN A 233 -3.22 27.02 24.12
C GLN A 233 -3.29 28.45 23.56
N TYR A 234 -4.42 28.84 22.97
CA TYR A 234 -4.59 30.16 22.35
C TYR A 234 -5.16 31.21 23.33
N ASN A 235 -5.95 30.79 24.32
CA ASN A 235 -6.39 31.60 25.46
C ASN A 235 -5.81 31.04 26.77
N PRO A 236 -4.55 31.33 27.11
CA PRO A 236 -3.98 30.91 28.39
C PRO A 236 -4.58 31.65 29.62
N PHE A 237 -5.37 32.71 29.42
CA PHE A 237 -5.83 33.62 30.48
C PHE A 237 -7.24 33.33 31.03
N GLU A 238 -7.98 32.35 30.48
CA GLU A 238 -9.32 31.98 30.99
C GLU A 238 -9.33 30.67 31.78
N ALA A 239 -8.23 29.92 31.82
CA ALA A 239 -8.14 28.66 32.55
C ALA A 239 -8.10 28.83 34.09
N GLU A 240 -7.96 30.06 34.60
CA GLU A 240 -7.97 30.38 36.04
C GLU A 240 -9.37 30.77 36.58
N LYS A 241 -10.41 30.86 35.73
CA LYS A 241 -11.75 31.29 36.18
C LYS A 241 -12.71 30.16 36.56
N ASP A 242 -12.36 28.91 36.27
CA ASP A 242 -13.24 27.76 36.54
C ASP A 242 -12.92 27.02 37.86
N GLU A 243 -12.02 27.57 38.69
CA GLU A 243 -11.66 27.01 40.01
C GLU A 243 -12.22 27.80 41.21
N PHE A 244 -13.21 28.68 41.02
CA PHE A 244 -14.05 29.15 42.13
C PHE A 244 -15.21 28.17 42.32
N GLU A 245 -14.92 27.08 43.04
CA GLU A 245 -15.93 26.21 43.62
C GLU A 245 -16.70 27.04 44.66
N TYR A 246 -17.95 27.39 44.34
CA TYR A 246 -18.83 28.10 45.25
C TYR A 246 -19.22 27.14 46.38
N ASP A 247 -18.60 27.27 47.55
CA ASP A 247 -19.05 26.60 48.77
C ASP A 247 -20.26 27.35 49.34
N PRO A 248 -21.47 26.76 49.31
CA PRO A 248 -22.67 27.41 49.80
C PRO A 248 -22.67 27.67 51.32
N ASN A 249 -21.64 27.26 52.07
CA ASN A 249 -21.52 27.52 53.51
C ASN A 249 -20.71 28.78 53.88
N ASP A 250 -20.11 29.51 52.94
CA ASP A 250 -19.28 30.70 53.25
C ASP A 250 -20.08 31.96 53.67
N PHE A 251 -21.42 31.87 53.78
CA PHE A 251 -22.30 32.99 54.14
C PHE A 251 -23.19 32.75 55.38
N LEU A 252 -22.87 31.76 56.22
CA LEU A 252 -23.54 31.49 57.51
C LEU A 252 -22.57 31.65 58.67
#